data_AF-A0A173UY57-F1
#
_entry.id   AF-A0A173UY57-F1
#
_cell.length_a   1.000
_cell.length_b   1.000
_cell.length_c   1.000
_cell.angle_alpha   90.00
_cell.angle_beta   90.00
_cell.angle_gamma   90.00
#
_symmetry.space_group_name_H-M   'P 1'
#
loop_
_entity.id
_entity.type
_entity.pdbx_description
1 polymer ?
#
loop_
_entity_poly.entity_id
_entity_poly.type
_entity_poly.pdbx_seq_one_letter_code
_entity_poly.pdbx_strand_id
1 'polypeptide(L)' 'MRLVAGEPNATYVTINLGEIYIADNIKEKSFGLDGRLDELLPALREACEA' A
#
# COMPACT_ATOMS: atom_id res chain seq x y z
N MET A 1 -5.08 -6.28 -7.32
CA MET A 1 -6.45 -6.13 -6.78
C MET A 1 -7.21 -7.46 -6.66
N ARG A 2 -7.32 -8.30 -7.69
CA ARG A 2 -8.02 -9.61 -7.59
C ARG A 2 -7.49 -10.53 -6.48
N LEU A 3 -6.17 -10.61 -6.30
CA LEU A 3 -5.57 -11.40 -5.21
C LEU A 3 -6.08 -10.92 -3.84
N VAL A 4 -5.97 -9.62 -3.55
CA VAL A 4 -6.41 -9.03 -2.27
C VAL A 4 -7.92 -9.15 -2.04
N ALA A 5 -8.71 -9.13 -3.12
CA ALA A 5 -10.13 -9.39 -3.04
C ALA A 5 -10.45 -10.85 -2.65
N GLY A 6 -9.67 -11.83 -3.11
CA GLY A 6 -9.86 -13.25 -2.84
C GLY A 6 -9.17 -13.77 -1.58
N GLU A 7 -8.08 -13.13 -1.16
CA GLU A 7 -7.27 -13.57 -0.04
C GLU A 7 -7.64 -12.83 1.25
N PRO A 8 -8.06 -13.53 2.32
CA PRO A 8 -8.53 -12.89 3.55
C PRO A 8 -7.44 -12.10 4.28
N ASN A 9 -6.20 -12.59 4.23
CA ASN A 9 -5.07 -12.03 4.97
C ASN A 9 -4.11 -11.19 4.10
N ALA A 10 -4.50 -10.89 2.86
CA ALA A 10 -3.70 -10.04 1.98
C ALA A 10 -4.07 -8.56 2.16
N THR A 11 -3.04 -7.71 2.21
CA THR A 11 -3.17 -6.24 2.25
C THR A 11 -2.60 -5.66 0.95
N TYR A 12 -3.27 -4.64 0.40
CA TYR A 12 -2.77 -3.88 -0.74
C TYR A 12 -2.06 -2.63 -0.23
N VAL A 13 -0.75 -2.51 -0.43
CA VAL A 13 0.01 -1.29 -0.09
C VAL A 13 0.56 -0.71 -1.38
N THR A 14 0.36 0.60 -1.59
CA THR A 14 0.87 1.28 -2.78
C THR A 14 1.75 2.45 -2.41
N ILE A 15 2.87 2.58 -3.11
CA ILE A 15 3.72 3.77 -3.08
C ILE A 15 3.56 4.46 -4.43
N ASN A 16 3.07 5.70 -4.43
CA ASN A 16 2.87 6.47 -5.66
C ASN A 16 3.07 7.97 -5.41
N LEU A 17 3.30 8.74 -6.47
CA LEU A 17 3.45 10.21 -6.37
C LEU A 17 2.11 10.96 -6.36
N GLY A 18 0.98 10.24 -6.32
CA GLY A 18 -0.36 10.81 -6.33
C GLY A 18 -1.43 9.74 -6.22
N GLU A 19 -2.68 10.15 -6.28
CA GLU A 19 -3.80 9.25 -6.08
C GLU A 19 -3.91 8.21 -7.20
N ILE A 20 -4.19 6.97 -6.81
CA ILE A 20 -4.55 5.89 -7.72
C ILE A 20 -5.97 5.46 -7.42
N TYR A 21 -6.69 5.05 -8.46
CA TYR A 21 -7.99 4.43 -8.26
C TYR A 21 -7.83 3.10 -7.51
N ILE A 22 -8.50 2.96 -6.37
CA ILE A 22 -8.65 1.71 -5.61
C ILE A 22 -10.07 1.19 -5.80
N ALA A 23 -10.19 -0.05 -6.27
CA ALA A 23 -11.49 -0.69 -6.44
C ALA A 23 -12.23 -0.80 -5.09
N ASP A 24 -13.53 -0.48 -5.09
CA ASP A 24 -14.35 -0.37 -3.86
C ASP A 24 -14.27 -1.62 -2.98
N ASN A 25 -14.28 -2.80 -3.61
CA ASN A 25 -14.26 -4.10 -2.94
C ASN A 25 -12.95 -4.43 -2.21
N ILE A 26 -11.91 -3.59 -2.31
CA ILE A 26 -10.66 -3.75 -1.58
C ILE A 26 -10.25 -2.49 -0.80
N LYS A 27 -11.08 -1.43 -0.78
CA LYS A 27 -10.73 -0.16 -0.11
C LYS A 27 -10.32 -0.36 1.35
N GLU A 28 -11.06 -1.17 2.09
CA GLU A 28 -10.79 -1.46 3.51
C GLU A 28 -9.50 -2.27 3.74
N LYS A 29 -8.96 -2.91 2.68
CA LYS A 29 -7.71 -3.67 2.71
C LYS A 29 -6.53 -2.90 2.09
N SER A 30 -6.72 -1.62 1.76
CA SER A 30 -5.76 -0.84 0.97
C SER A 30 -5.18 0.32 1.75
N PHE A 31 -3.86 0.50 1.64
CA PHE A 31 -3.13 1.62 2.24
C PHE A 31 -2.26 2.30 1.16
N GLY A 32 -2.36 3.62 1.07
CA GLY A 32 -1.55 4.45 0.18
C GLY A 32 -0.43 5.14 0.96
N LEU A 33 0.77 5.12 0.38
CA LEU A 33 1.92 5.91 0.82
C LEU A 33 2.27 6.86 -0.32
N ASP A 34 2.05 8.15 -0.09
CA ASP A 34 2.32 9.18 -1.08
C ASP A 34 3.76 9.69 -0.95
N GLY A 35 4.53 9.58 -2.03
CA GLY A 35 5.91 10.06 -2.03
C GLY A 35 6.82 9.32 -2.99
N ARG A 36 8.08 9.76 -3.04
CA ARG A 36 9.07 9.10 -3.88
C ARG A 36 9.54 7.80 -3.24
N LEU A 37 9.81 6.81 -4.08
CA LEU A 37 10.22 5.49 -3.63
C LEU A 37 11.56 5.51 -2.88
N ASP A 38 12.51 6.35 -3.32
CA ASP A 38 13.83 6.51 -2.71
C ASP A 38 13.78 7.13 -1.31
N GLU A 39 12.74 7.91 -1.02
CA GLU A 39 12.51 8.50 0.31
C GLU A 39 11.72 7.57 1.23
N LEU A 40 10.67 6.93 0.70
CA LEU A 40 9.74 6.14 1.51
C LEU A 40 10.26 4.75 1.88
N LEU A 41 11.04 4.08 1.02
CA LEU A 41 11.55 2.74 1.35
C LEU A 41 12.50 2.73 2.58
N PRO A 42 13.47 3.67 2.71
CA PRO A 42 14.28 3.76 3.91
C PRO A 42 13.46 4.04 5.17
N ALA A 43 12.51 4.97 5.10
CA ALA A 43 11.64 5.31 6.24
C ALA A 43 10.75 4.14 6.66
N LEU A 44 10.20 3.40 5.70
CA LEU A 44 9.42 2.19 5.97
C LEU A 44 10.27 1.11 6.64
N ARG A 45 11.51 0.93 6.17
CA ARG A 45 12.45 -0.01 6.80
C ARG A 45 12.71 0.35 8.25
N GLU A 46 13.02 1.61 8.54
CA GLU A 46 13.26 2.09 9.91
C GLU A 46 12.04 1.86 10.81
N ALA A 47 10.83 2.15 10.32
CA ALA A 47 9.60 1.94 11.08
C ALA A 47 9.26 0.46 11.35
N CYS A 48 9.68 -0.45 10.47
CA CYS A 48 9.45 -1.90 10.64
C CYS A 48 10.51 -2.59 11.48
N GLU A 49 11.72 -2.03 11.58
CA GLU A 49 12.82 -2.58 12.37
C GLU A 49 12.86 -2.06 13.82
N ALA A 50 12.00 -1.09 14.16
CA ALA A 50 11.83 -0.51 15.50
C ALA A 50 10.88 -1.34 16.40
#